data_AF-A0A1I3WYE4-F1
#
_entry.id   AF-A0A1I3WYE4-F1
#
_cell.length_a   1.000
_cell.length_b   1.000
_cell.length_c   1.000
_cell.angle_alpha   90.00
_cell.angle_beta   90.00
_cell.angle_gamma   90.00
#
_symmetry.space_group_name_H-M   'P 1'
#
loop_
_entity.id
_entity.type
_entity.pdbx_description
1 polymer ?
#
loop_
_entity_poly.entity_id
_entity_poly.type
_entity_poly.pdbx_seq_one_letter_code
_entity_poly.pdbx_strand_id
1 'polypeptide(L)'
;MIHRYLSIFFALFFSSIVVADTYSQSGVITEKANQTGTLIISGKVYKVDNQTFIHGLLPVGEVGPSIPVGYAIGFNTSRAKTDDKNNDLPYISEIWPLSK
;
A
#
# COMPACT_ATOMS: atom_id res chain seq x y z
N MET A 1 26.77 45.30 -7.33
CA MET A 1 25.29 45.18 -7.28
C MET A 1 24.75 43.88 -7.90
N ILE A 2 25.48 43.23 -8.82
CA ILE A 2 25.08 41.98 -9.51
C ILE A 2 25.09 40.72 -8.62
N HIS A 3 25.96 40.63 -7.60
CA HIS A 3 26.05 39.43 -6.74
C HIS A 3 24.86 39.23 -5.79
N ARG A 4 24.10 40.29 -5.43
CA ARG A 4 22.93 40.16 -4.54
C ARG A 4 21.73 39.48 -5.22
N TYR A 5 21.62 39.57 -6.55
CA TYR A 5 20.52 38.95 -7.30
C TYR A 5 20.79 37.48 -7.62
N LEU A 6 22.07 37.06 -7.69
CA LEU A 6 22.45 35.68 -7.95
C LEU A 6 22.04 34.74 -6.79
N SER A 7 22.12 35.22 -5.55
CA SER A 7 21.71 34.44 -4.37
C SER A 7 20.21 34.22 -4.26
N ILE A 8 19.39 35.14 -4.78
CA ILE A 8 17.92 35.04 -4.73
C ILE A 8 17.41 34.04 -5.78
N PHE A 9 18.08 33.96 -6.93
CA PHE A 9 17.73 33.00 -7.99
C PHE A 9 17.99 31.54 -7.58
N PHE A 10 19.01 31.30 -6.75
CA PHE A 10 19.35 29.95 -6.29
C PHE A 10 18.38 29.42 -5.21
N ALA A 11 17.75 30.32 -4.43
CA ALA A 11 16.83 29.94 -3.36
C ALA A 11 15.46 29.43 -3.86
N LEU A 12 15.12 29.65 -5.14
CA LEU A 12 13.85 29.22 -5.74
C LEU A 12 13.85 27.76 -6.23
N PHE A 13 14.98 27.06 -6.16
CA PHE A 13 15.10 25.67 -6.63
C PHE A 13 14.90 24.60 -5.56
N PHE A 14 14.56 24.99 -4.33
CA PHE A 14 14.12 24.04 -3.31
C PHE A 14 12.65 23.68 -3.53
N SER A 15 12.36 23.06 -4.68
CA SER A 15 11.10 22.37 -4.92
C SER A 15 10.98 21.27 -3.87
N SER A 16 9.92 21.32 -3.09
CA SER A 16 9.57 20.32 -2.08
C SER A 16 9.54 18.93 -2.73
N ILE A 17 10.48 18.05 -2.33
CA ILE A 17 10.39 16.63 -2.64
C ILE A 17 9.21 16.10 -1.83
N VAL A 18 8.02 16.08 -2.44
CA VAL A 18 6.89 15.35 -1.90
C VAL A 18 7.17 13.89 -2.21
N VAL A 19 7.73 13.18 -1.23
CA VAL A 19 7.81 11.72 -1.29
C VAL A 19 6.37 11.22 -1.15
N ALA A 20 5.73 10.90 -2.26
CA ALA A 20 4.46 10.18 -2.22
C ALA A 20 4.74 8.80 -1.62
N ASP A 21 4.01 8.42 -0.57
CA ASP A 21 4.06 7.07 -0.02
C ASP A 21 3.82 6.07 -1.16
N THR A 22 4.90 5.38 -1.51
CA THR A 22 4.98 4.53 -2.69
C THR A 22 4.77 3.10 -2.25
N TYR A 23 3.88 2.40 -2.94
CA TYR A 23 3.78 0.96 -2.85
C TYR A 23 4.94 0.29 -3.60
N SER A 24 5.45 -0.81 -3.07
CA SER A 24 6.52 -1.62 -3.67
C SER A 24 5.99 -2.67 -4.66
N GLN A 25 4.72 -3.07 -4.50
CA GLN A 25 4.05 -4.08 -5.32
C GLN A 25 2.68 -3.57 -5.77
N SER A 26 2.20 -4.08 -6.89
CA SER A 26 0.83 -3.84 -7.35
C SER A 26 0.25 -5.08 -8.00
N GLY A 27 -1.08 -5.14 -8.04
CA GLY A 27 -1.78 -6.24 -8.68
C GLY A 27 -3.29 -6.06 -8.63
N VAL A 28 -3.99 -7.01 -9.25
CA VAL A 28 -5.45 -7.06 -9.27
C VAL A 28 -5.94 -8.14 -8.31
N ILE A 29 -6.97 -7.82 -7.53
CA ILE A 29 -7.65 -8.83 -6.70
C ILE A 29 -8.31 -9.85 -7.63
N THR A 30 -7.83 -11.08 -7.64
CA THR A 30 -8.35 -12.14 -8.53
C THR A 30 -9.46 -12.95 -7.85
N GLU A 31 -9.45 -13.02 -6.52
CA GLU A 31 -10.46 -13.76 -5.76
C GLU A 31 -10.57 -13.24 -4.33
N LYS A 32 -11.79 -13.28 -3.79
CA LYS A 32 -12.06 -12.97 -2.39
C LYS A 32 -12.01 -14.27 -1.60
N ALA A 33 -10.99 -14.43 -0.76
CA ALA A 33 -11.01 -15.51 0.21
C ALA A 33 -12.03 -15.10 1.30
N ASN A 34 -13.24 -15.63 1.18
CA ASN A 34 -14.35 -15.25 2.06
C ASN A 34 -13.97 -15.46 3.53
N GLN A 35 -13.97 -14.37 4.31
CA GLN A 35 -13.88 -14.36 5.78
C GLN A 35 -12.59 -14.91 6.41
N THR A 36 -11.54 -15.18 5.63
CA THR A 36 -10.31 -15.83 6.14
C THR A 36 -9.18 -14.87 6.51
N GLY A 37 -9.37 -13.55 6.40
CA GLY A 37 -8.28 -12.59 6.58
C GLY A 37 -7.17 -12.77 5.53
N THR A 38 -7.55 -13.15 4.31
CA THR A 38 -6.61 -13.32 3.19
C THR A 38 -7.13 -12.64 1.92
N LEU A 39 -6.19 -12.18 1.09
CA LEU A 39 -6.45 -11.63 -0.24
C LEU A 39 -5.65 -12.42 -1.28
N ILE A 40 -6.26 -12.68 -2.44
CA ILE A 40 -5.58 -13.30 -3.57
C ILE A 40 -5.32 -12.22 -4.61
N ILE A 41 -4.04 -11.90 -4.81
CA ILE A 41 -3.59 -10.85 -5.72
C ILE A 41 -2.74 -11.50 -6.79
N SER A 42 -3.16 -11.39 -8.05
CA SER A 42 -2.47 -12.01 -9.19
C SER A 42 -2.16 -13.50 -8.98
N GLY A 43 -3.07 -14.25 -8.33
CA GLY A 43 -2.91 -15.68 -8.03
C GLY A 43 -2.04 -16.02 -6.81
N LYS A 44 -1.50 -15.03 -6.09
CA LYS A 44 -0.75 -15.25 -4.84
C LYS A 44 -1.60 -14.88 -3.63
N VAL A 45 -1.56 -15.73 -2.61
CA VAL A 45 -2.31 -15.55 -1.36
C VAL A 45 -1.49 -14.70 -0.39
N TYR A 46 -2.13 -13.70 0.20
CA TYR A 46 -1.57 -12.80 1.20
C TYR A 46 -2.47 -12.75 2.42
N LYS A 47 -1.88 -12.56 3.60
CA LYS A 47 -2.62 -12.31 4.85
C LYS A 47 -2.92 -10.82 5.00
N VAL A 48 -4.12 -10.51 5.47
CA VAL A 48 -4.56 -9.15 5.86
C VAL A 48 -5.30 -9.24 7.18
N ASP A 49 -5.30 -8.15 7.94
CA ASP A 49 -6.14 -8.03 9.13
C ASP A 49 -6.59 -6.58 9.35
N ASN A 50 -7.29 -6.30 10.45
CA ASN A 50 -7.76 -4.95 10.78
C ASN A 50 -6.64 -3.95 11.09
N GLN A 51 -5.37 -4.39 11.14
CA GLN A 51 -4.19 -3.56 11.26
C GLN A 51 -3.52 -3.30 9.91
N THR A 52 -4.00 -3.89 8.80
CA THR A 52 -3.57 -3.49 7.46
C THR A 52 -4.02 -2.05 7.22
N PHE A 53 -3.05 -1.16 7.00
CA PHE A 53 -3.32 0.26 6.80
C PHE A 53 -3.81 0.52 5.37
N ILE A 54 -4.81 1.38 5.23
CA ILE A 54 -5.39 1.71 3.92
C ILE A 54 -5.21 3.20 3.64
N HIS A 55 -4.48 3.52 2.59
CA HIS A 55 -4.17 4.89 2.14
C HIS A 55 -5.29 5.51 1.28
N GLY A 56 -6.54 5.16 1.54
CA GLY A 56 -7.69 5.60 0.74
C GLY A 56 -9.02 5.07 1.26
N LEU A 57 -10.08 5.25 0.46
CA LEU A 57 -11.42 4.79 0.79
C LEU A 57 -11.65 3.38 0.24
N LEU A 58 -11.53 2.38 1.12
CA LEU A 58 -11.93 1.01 0.83
C LEU A 58 -12.86 0.48 1.92
N PRO A 59 -13.78 -0.44 1.59
CA PRO A 59 -14.60 -1.10 2.59
C PRO A 59 -13.70 -1.90 3.54
N VAL A 60 -13.93 -1.80 4.83
CA VAL A 60 -13.30 -2.65 5.85
C VAL A 60 -14.34 -3.67 6.31
N GLY A 61 -13.98 -4.95 6.24
CA GLY A 61 -14.78 -6.05 6.77
C GLY A 61 -14.36 -6.44 8.19
N GLU A 62 -15.01 -7.45 8.76
CA GLU A 62 -14.76 -7.87 10.15
C GLU A 62 -13.32 -8.38 10.39
N VAL A 63 -12.72 -9.00 9.38
CA VAL A 63 -11.40 -9.65 9.46
C VAL A 63 -10.29 -8.89 8.72
N GLY A 64 -10.58 -7.71 8.16
CA GLY A 64 -9.62 -6.90 7.40
C GLY A 64 -10.25 -6.16 6.22
N PRO A 65 -9.44 -5.53 5.35
CA PRO A 65 -9.90 -4.86 4.14
C PRO A 65 -10.77 -5.77 3.27
N SER A 66 -11.98 -5.32 2.93
CA SER A 66 -12.92 -6.04 2.06
C SER A 66 -12.93 -5.42 0.67
N ILE A 67 -11.91 -5.74 -0.12
CA ILE A 67 -11.72 -5.19 -1.47
C ILE A 67 -12.44 -6.08 -2.51
N PRO A 68 -13.24 -5.52 -3.43
CA PRO A 68 -13.90 -6.29 -4.48
C PRO A 68 -12.91 -6.99 -5.43
N VAL A 69 -13.32 -8.13 -5.99
CA VAL A 69 -12.60 -8.78 -7.10
C VAL A 69 -12.55 -7.83 -8.31
N GLY A 70 -11.41 -7.80 -9.00
CA GLY A 70 -11.17 -6.95 -10.15
C GLY A 70 -10.65 -5.55 -9.82
N TYR A 71 -10.50 -5.19 -8.54
CA TYR A 71 -9.86 -3.93 -8.14
C TYR A 71 -8.34 -4.01 -8.26
N ALA A 72 -7.74 -2.97 -8.84
CA ALA A 72 -6.30 -2.79 -8.85
C ALA A 72 -5.85 -2.10 -7.56
N ILE A 73 -4.79 -2.61 -6.95
CA ILE A 73 -4.21 -2.05 -5.72
C ILE A 73 -2.69 -2.01 -5.79
N GLY A 74 -2.11 -0.98 -5.18
CA GLY A 74 -0.74 -0.96 -4.73
C GLY A 74 -0.68 -1.49 -3.30
N PHE A 75 0.36 -2.21 -2.92
CA PHE A 75 0.51 -2.73 -1.57
C PHE A 75 1.96 -2.90 -1.15
N ASN A 76 2.19 -2.87 0.17
CA ASN A 76 3.44 -3.24 0.81
C ASN A 76 3.24 -4.48 1.69
N THR A 77 4.27 -5.30 1.75
CA THR A 77 4.30 -6.49 2.62
C THR A 77 5.28 -6.30 3.74
N SER A 78 4.89 -6.69 4.96
CA SER A 78 5.81 -6.79 6.09
C SER A 78 6.07 -8.25 6.43
N ARG A 79 7.26 -8.55 6.96
CA ARG A 79 7.55 -9.87 7.52
C ARG A 79 6.84 -10.10 8.86
N ALA A 80 6.34 -9.05 9.50
CA ALA A 80 5.86 -9.12 10.87
C ALA A 80 4.36 -9.47 10.92
N LYS A 81 4.08 -10.76 11.16
CA LYS A 81 3.07 -11.30 12.11
C LYS A 81 2.99 -12.82 12.01
N THR A 82 4.15 -13.46 12.09
CA THR A 82 4.28 -14.92 12.24
C THR A 82 4.70 -15.22 13.67
N ASP A 83 3.82 -14.92 14.62
CA ASP A 83 3.84 -15.66 15.90
C ASP A 83 3.34 -17.11 15.70
N ASP A 84 2.73 -17.39 14.55
CA ASP A 84 2.41 -18.73 14.09
C ASP A 84 3.57 -19.29 13.25
N LYS A 85 4.38 -20.17 13.87
CA LYS A 85 5.50 -20.89 13.22
C LYS A 85 5.09 -21.84 12.07
N ASN A 86 3.84 -21.75 11.58
CA ASN A 86 3.25 -22.71 10.64
C ASN A 86 2.56 -22.07 9.43
N ASN A 87 2.58 -20.74 9.26
CA ASN A 87 1.87 -20.10 8.15
C ASN A 87 2.76 -19.05 7.46
N ASP A 88 3.57 -19.50 6.50
CA ASP A 88 4.52 -18.70 5.70
C ASP A 88 3.86 -17.68 4.74
N LEU A 89 2.57 -17.38 4.92
CA LEU A 89 1.87 -16.45 4.05
C LEU A 89 2.37 -15.01 4.28
N PRO A 90 2.78 -14.30 3.21
CA PRO A 90 3.22 -12.92 3.33
C PRO A 90 2.07 -12.02 3.80
N TYR A 91 2.35 -11.17 4.79
CA TYR A 91 1.38 -10.24 5.36
C TYR A 91 1.43 -8.89 4.65
N ILE A 92 0.27 -8.35 4.27
CA ILE A 92 0.14 -7.00 3.70
C ILE A 92 -0.03 -6.00 4.84
N SER A 93 0.94 -5.10 4.97
CA SER A 93 0.92 -4.04 5.97
C SER A 93 0.14 -2.81 5.50
N GLU A 94 0.17 -2.52 4.20
CA GLU A 94 -0.40 -1.29 3.65
C GLU A 94 -1.00 -1.51 2.25
N ILE A 95 -2.09 -0.81 1.95
CA ILE A 95 -2.82 -0.88 0.67
C ILE A 95 -3.17 0.52 0.16
N TRP A 96 -2.96 0.73 -1.14
CA TRP A 96 -3.40 1.89 -1.91
C TRP A 96 -4.40 1.44 -2.98
N PRO A 97 -5.65 1.93 -2.98
CA PRO A 97 -6.55 1.72 -4.11
C PRO A 97 -6.01 2.44 -5.34
N LEU A 98 -5.78 1.71 -6.44
CA LEU A 98 -5.43 2.29 -7.72
C LEU A 98 -6.74 2.55 -8.47
N SER A 99 -6.94 3.79 -8.93
CA SER A 99 -8.10 4.16 -9.73
C SER A 99 -8.30 3.19 -10.89
N LYS A 100 -9.57 2.88 -11.16
CA LYS A 100 -10.00 1.95 -12.20
C LYS A 100 -9.74 2.51 -13.60
#